data_AF-A0A3D4UGI2-F1
#
_entry.id   AF-A0A3D4UGI2-F1
#
_cell.length_a   1.000
_cell.length_b   1.000
_cell.length_c   1.000
_cell.angle_alpha   90.00
_cell.angle_beta   90.00
_cell.angle_gamma   90.00
#
_symmetry.space_group_name_H-M   'P 1'
#
loop_
_entity.id
_entity.type
_entity.pdbx_description
1 polymer ?
#
loop_
_entity_poly.entity_id
_entity_poly.type
_entity_poly.pdbx_seq_one_letter_code
_entity_poly.pdbx_strand_id
1 'polypeptide(L)'
;MNTDSVNMPDHPDFLCVGAQKAATSWLYGSLKRLPGLFLPVVKESHFFRETSVTPFAWAGGLRRGQSEKLLGVYRQRSDLTGEHRHIEAQLRHYSAELVDEAWYRQVFSFAEPGDLRGEVCPSYFGLPAYDIERVNAINPEVRIVLLVR
;
A
#
# COMPACT_ATOMS: atom_id res chain seq x y z
N MET A 1 -26.26 24.59 -0.08
CA MET A 1 -26.12 23.41 -0.96
C MET A 1 -25.05 22.55 -0.32
N ASN A 2 -25.44 21.38 0.20
CA ASN A 2 -24.57 20.51 0.99
C ASN A 2 -23.48 19.92 0.09
N THR A 3 -22.21 20.26 0.36
CA THR A 3 -21.06 19.54 -0.20
C THR A 3 -20.79 18.34 0.70
N ASP A 4 -21.68 17.36 0.66
CA ASP A 4 -21.33 16.02 1.11
C ASP A 4 -20.49 15.38 0.00
N SER A 5 -19.25 15.86 -0.14
CA SER A 5 -18.22 15.08 -0.80
C SER A 5 -18.16 13.77 -0.02
N VAL A 6 -18.62 12.68 -0.63
CA VAL A 6 -18.46 11.33 -0.07
C VAL A 6 -17.00 11.19 0.27
N ASN A 7 -16.66 11.27 1.56
CA ASN A 7 -15.29 11.17 2.03
C ASN A 7 -14.91 9.71 1.85
N MET A 8 -14.38 9.37 0.66
CA MET A 8 -13.98 8.01 0.38
C MET A 8 -12.91 7.62 1.39
N PRO A 9 -13.07 6.47 2.08
CA PRO A 9 -12.09 6.10 3.08
C PRO A 9 -10.70 5.98 2.42
N ASP A 10 -9.71 6.60 3.04
CA ASP A 10 -8.35 6.69 2.53
C ASP A 10 -7.43 5.69 3.26
N HIS A 11 -7.97 4.55 3.70
CA HIS A 11 -7.25 3.57 4.51
C HIS A 11 -7.45 2.16 3.96
N PRO A 12 -6.58 1.18 4.32
CA PRO A 12 -6.79 -0.20 3.91
C PRO A 12 -7.97 -0.82 4.66
N ASP A 13 -8.78 -1.62 3.97
CA ASP A 13 -9.81 -2.47 4.57
C ASP A 13 -9.23 -3.81 5.06
N PHE A 14 -8.08 -4.21 4.51
CA PHE A 14 -7.34 -5.38 4.98
C PHE A 14 -5.82 -5.24 4.85
N LEU A 15 -5.09 -5.95 5.70
CA LEU A 15 -3.64 -6.09 5.67
C LEU A 15 -3.26 -7.57 5.61
N CYS A 16 -2.55 -7.98 4.55
CA CYS A 16 -1.84 -9.25 4.53
C CYS A 16 -0.45 -9.07 5.15
N VAL A 17 -0.36 -9.40 6.43
CA VAL A 17 0.82 -9.06 7.27
C VAL A 17 1.96 -10.07 7.17
N GLY A 18 1.75 -11.22 6.52
CA GLY A 18 2.81 -12.21 6.33
C GLY A 18 2.28 -13.63 6.35
N ALA A 19 3.11 -14.62 6.66
CA ALA A 19 4.54 -14.52 6.98
C ALA A 19 5.43 -14.35 5.73
N GLN A 20 6.66 -13.90 5.92
CA GLN A 20 7.68 -13.95 4.87
C GLN A 20 7.84 -15.37 4.35
N LYS A 21 8.05 -15.52 3.04
CA LYS A 21 8.18 -16.82 2.34
C LYS A 21 6.93 -17.72 2.40
N ALA A 22 5.79 -17.24 2.91
CA ALA A 22 4.50 -17.94 2.89
C ALA A 22 3.65 -17.62 1.64
N ALA A 23 4.29 -17.45 0.46
CA ALA A 23 3.62 -17.20 -0.83
C ALA A 23 2.75 -15.93 -0.93
N THR A 24 3.01 -14.91 -0.11
CA THR A 24 2.30 -13.61 -0.15
C THR A 24 2.43 -12.86 -1.49
N SER A 25 3.51 -13.08 -2.25
CA SER A 25 3.64 -12.54 -3.61
C SER A 25 2.67 -13.19 -4.61
N TRP A 26 2.39 -14.49 -4.47
CA TRP A 26 1.37 -15.16 -5.27
C TRP A 26 -0.02 -14.62 -4.92
N LEU A 27 -0.32 -14.49 -3.62
CA LEU A 27 -1.58 -13.90 -3.16
C LEU A 27 -1.77 -12.48 -3.71
N TYR A 28 -0.75 -11.62 -3.58
CA TYR A 28 -0.78 -10.25 -4.13
C TYR A 28 -1.12 -10.26 -5.62
N GLY A 29 -0.43 -11.10 -6.42
CA GLY A 29 -0.70 -11.21 -7.85
C GLY A 29 -2.11 -11.70 -8.17
N SER A 30 -2.63 -12.66 -7.40
CA SER A 30 -3.99 -13.19 -7.56
C SER A 30 -5.06 -12.16 -7.21
N LEU A 31 -4.93 -11.48 -6.06
CA LEU A 31 -5.89 -10.47 -5.61
C LEU A 31 -5.92 -9.26 -6.54
N LYS A 32 -4.77 -8.79 -7.03
CA LYS A 32 -4.68 -7.60 -7.90
C LYS A 32 -5.44 -7.73 -9.22
N ARG A 33 -5.80 -8.96 -9.64
CA ARG A 33 -6.58 -9.21 -10.87
C ARG A 33 -8.08 -9.29 -10.62
N LEU A 34 -8.53 -9.26 -9.36
CA LEU A 34 -9.95 -9.35 -9.04
C LEU A 34 -10.63 -7.99 -9.27
N PRO A 35 -11.79 -7.95 -9.94
CA PRO A 35 -12.58 -6.72 -10.03
C PRO A 35 -13.10 -6.33 -8.64
N GLY A 36 -13.18 -5.02 -8.36
CA GLY A 36 -13.65 -4.50 -7.07
C GLY A 36 -12.61 -4.57 -5.95
N LEU A 37 -11.33 -4.78 -6.25
CA LEU A 37 -10.26 -4.85 -5.27
C LEU A 37 -9.07 -4.00 -5.70
N PHE A 38 -8.65 -3.09 -4.82
CA PHE A 38 -7.49 -2.25 -5.01
C PHE A 38 -6.29 -2.74 -4.19
N LEU A 39 -5.16 -2.97 -4.88
CA LEU A 39 -3.84 -3.14 -4.28
C LEU A 39 -2.85 -2.16 -4.92
N PRO A 40 -2.05 -1.42 -4.13
CA PRO A 40 -1.06 -0.50 -4.66
C PRO A 40 -0.08 -1.19 -5.62
N VAL A 41 0.42 -0.45 -6.61
CA VAL A 41 1.37 -0.97 -7.60
C VAL A 41 2.69 -1.40 -6.96
N VAL A 42 3.12 -0.68 -5.93
CA VAL A 42 4.28 -1.05 -5.11
C VAL A 42 3.81 -1.96 -3.99
N LYS A 43 4.17 -3.25 -4.08
CA LYS A 43 3.95 -4.21 -3.00
C LYS A 43 4.89 -3.89 -1.84
N GLU A 44 4.42 -4.09 -0.61
CA GLU A 44 5.19 -3.84 0.61
C GLU A 44 5.61 -2.36 0.73
N SER A 45 4.68 -1.47 1.09
CA SER A 45 5.00 -0.06 1.36
C SER A 45 6.03 0.09 2.49
N HIS A 46 6.03 -0.86 3.43
CA HIS A 46 6.83 -0.83 4.64
C HIS A 46 6.57 0.41 5.52
N PHE A 47 5.43 1.08 5.35
CA PHE A 47 5.09 2.33 6.04
C PHE A 47 5.28 2.22 7.57
N PHE A 48 4.68 1.20 8.20
CA PHE A 48 4.78 1.02 9.65
C PHE A 48 6.19 0.61 10.11
N ARG A 49 7.06 0.10 9.21
CA ARG A 49 8.47 -0.19 9.53
C ARG A 49 9.35 1.04 9.38
N GLU A 50 9.05 1.89 8.41
CA GLU A 50 9.76 3.13 8.13
C GLU A 50 9.46 4.21 9.18
N THR A 51 8.20 4.30 9.59
CA THR A 51 7.71 5.32 10.54
C THR A 51 7.58 4.80 11.97
N SER A 52 8.10 3.61 12.24
CA SER A 52 8.13 3.03 13.59
C SER A 52 8.89 3.94 14.56
N VAL A 53 8.62 3.83 15.87
CA VAL A 53 9.43 4.51 16.91
C VAL A 53 10.90 4.10 16.81
N THR A 54 11.16 2.86 16.39
CA THR A 54 12.49 2.36 16.02
C THR A 54 12.50 2.02 14.52
N PRO A 55 12.74 3.00 13.63
CA PRO A 55 12.69 2.80 12.19
C PRO A 55 13.67 1.74 11.71
N PHE A 56 13.24 0.94 10.75
CA PHE A 56 14.15 0.08 10.00
C PHE A 56 14.77 0.88 8.85
N ALA A 57 16.09 1.12 8.91
CA ALA A 57 16.81 1.93 7.93
C ALA A 57 16.62 1.47 6.48
N TRP A 58 16.32 0.18 6.26
CA TRP A 58 16.07 -0.38 4.92
C TRP A 58 14.67 -0.09 4.38
N ALA A 59 13.66 0.21 5.23
CA ALA A 59 12.25 0.24 4.83
C ALA A 59 11.95 1.29 3.76
N GLY A 60 12.31 2.56 4.02
CA GLY A 60 12.13 3.64 3.06
C GLY A 60 13.03 3.49 1.82
N GLY A 61 14.20 2.88 1.96
CA GLY A 61 15.08 2.57 0.82
C GLY A 61 14.47 1.53 -0.12
N LEU A 62 13.89 0.45 0.42
CA LEU A 62 13.20 -0.57 -0.38
C LEU A 62 11.96 -0.01 -1.06
N ARG A 63 11.13 0.77 -0.35
CA ARG A 63 9.94 1.42 -0.92
C ARG A 63 10.30 2.29 -2.13
N ARG A 64 11.25 3.23 -1.96
CA ARG A 64 11.67 4.15 -3.01
C ARG A 64 12.39 3.43 -4.16
N GLY A 65 13.29 2.51 -3.85
CA GLY A 65 14.00 1.75 -4.89
C GLY A 65 13.05 0.92 -5.76
N GLN A 66 12.00 0.34 -5.18
CA GLN A 66 10.96 -0.35 -5.94
C GLN A 66 10.15 0.60 -6.82
N SER A 67 9.73 1.76 -6.28
CA SER A 67 8.94 2.72 -7.05
C SER A 67 9.73 3.34 -8.20
N GLU A 68 10.99 3.71 -7.98
CA GLU A 68 11.89 4.26 -9.00
C GLU A 68 12.15 3.26 -10.12
N LYS A 69 12.43 1.99 -9.77
CA LYS A 69 12.62 0.91 -10.74
C LYS A 69 11.39 0.75 -11.63
N LEU A 70 10.19 0.69 -11.04
CA LEU A 70 8.95 0.55 -11.79
C LEU A 70 8.68 1.81 -12.63
N LEU A 71 8.91 3.00 -12.09
CA LEU A 71 8.70 4.26 -12.79
C LEU A 71 9.58 4.36 -14.04
N GLY A 72 10.82 3.88 -13.97
CA GLY A 72 11.71 3.79 -15.14
C GLY A 72 11.16 2.89 -16.25
N VAL A 73 10.53 1.76 -15.89
CA VAL A 73 9.89 0.84 -16.86
C VAL A 73 8.66 1.47 -17.50
N TYR A 74 7.80 2.11 -16.70
CA TYR A 74 6.56 2.70 -17.19
C TYR A 74 6.83 3.95 -18.06
N ARG A 75 7.80 4.80 -17.71
CA ARG A 75 8.19 5.96 -18.55
C ARG A 75 8.61 5.61 -19.98
N GLN A 76 9.10 4.40 -20.21
CA GLN A 76 9.52 3.94 -21.54
C GLN A 76 8.35 3.40 -22.39
N ARG A 77 7.16 3.25 -21.80
CA ARG A 77 5.95 2.72 -22.46
C ARG A 77 4.97 3.86 -22.74
N SER A 78 5.32 4.71 -23.71
CA SER A 78 4.54 5.88 -24.12
C SER A 78 3.31 5.54 -24.98
N ASP A 79 3.09 4.26 -25.28
CA ASP A 79 2.04 3.73 -26.14
C ASP A 79 0.70 3.49 -25.42
N LEU A 80 0.61 3.72 -24.10
CA LEU A 80 -0.50 3.26 -23.28
C LEU A 80 -1.31 4.40 -22.60
N THR A 81 -2.60 4.11 -22.43
CA THR A 81 -3.78 4.94 -22.17
C THR A 81 -3.88 5.52 -20.73
N GLY A 82 -5.08 5.87 -20.26
CA GLY A 82 -5.32 6.47 -18.93
C GLY A 82 -4.87 5.62 -17.74
N GLU A 83 -4.87 4.28 -17.86
CA GLU A 83 -4.34 3.36 -16.85
C GLU A 83 -2.86 3.61 -16.55
N HIS A 84 -2.09 3.97 -17.58
CA HIS A 84 -0.66 4.27 -17.45
C HIS A 84 -0.42 5.50 -16.57
N ARG A 85 -1.20 6.57 -16.76
CA ARG A 85 -1.10 7.79 -15.94
C ARG A 85 -1.44 7.53 -14.49
N HIS A 86 -2.44 6.68 -14.24
CA HIS A 86 -2.84 6.30 -12.90
C HIS A 86 -1.72 5.53 -12.17
N ILE A 87 -1.10 4.56 -12.84
CA ILE A 87 0.06 3.82 -12.30
C ILE A 87 1.25 4.75 -12.06
N GLU A 88 1.56 5.65 -13.00
CA GLU A 88 2.65 6.60 -12.85
C GLU A 88 2.45 7.53 -11.64
N ALA A 89 1.22 7.99 -11.41
CA ALA A 89 0.89 8.83 -10.26
C ALA A 89 1.13 8.09 -8.92
N GLN A 90 0.72 6.82 -8.83
CA GLN A 90 1.03 5.98 -7.66
C GLN A 90 2.55 5.86 -7.47
N LEU A 91 3.30 5.55 -8.54
CA LEU A 91 4.75 5.37 -8.45
C LEU A 91 5.47 6.65 -7.98
N ARG A 92 5.03 7.82 -8.46
CA ARG A 92 5.55 9.13 -8.01
C ARG A 92 5.24 9.38 -6.53
N HIS A 93 4.02 9.06 -6.08
CA HIS A 93 3.65 9.12 -4.66
C HIS A 93 4.57 8.24 -3.81
N TYR A 94 4.86 7.02 -4.26
CA TYR A 94 5.74 6.08 -3.57
C TYR A 94 7.22 6.49 -3.54
N SER A 95 7.66 7.41 -4.40
CA SER A 95 9.03 7.94 -4.42
C SER A 95 9.28 9.03 -3.38
N ALA A 96 8.29 9.40 -2.55
CA ALA A 96 8.46 10.40 -1.50
C ALA A 96 9.63 10.05 -0.55
N GLU A 97 10.45 11.05 -0.24
CA GLU A 97 11.62 10.90 0.64
C GLU A 97 11.21 10.67 2.10
N LEU A 98 10.26 11.46 2.58
CA LEU A 98 9.67 11.33 3.92
C LEU A 98 8.19 11.00 3.78
N VAL A 99 7.67 10.24 4.74
CA VAL A 99 6.29 9.77 4.74
C VAL A 99 5.68 9.92 6.13
N ASP A 100 4.38 10.21 6.14
CA ASP A 100 3.55 10.33 7.33
C ASP A 100 2.20 9.61 7.10
N GLU A 101 1.27 9.76 8.05
CA GLU A 101 -0.05 9.14 7.92
C GLU A 101 -0.84 9.68 6.72
N ALA A 102 -0.72 10.97 6.38
CA ALA A 102 -1.39 11.54 5.22
C ALA A 102 -0.88 10.92 3.92
N TRP A 103 0.44 10.72 3.82
CA TRP A 103 1.05 9.97 2.72
C TRP A 103 0.51 8.55 2.66
N TYR A 104 0.43 7.85 3.80
CA TYR A 104 -0.08 6.47 3.84
C TYR A 104 -1.53 6.40 3.39
N ARG A 105 -2.33 7.39 3.79
CA ARG A 105 -3.74 7.45 3.42
C ARG A 105 -3.95 7.67 1.93
N GLN A 106 -3.17 8.58 1.35
CA GLN A 106 -3.20 8.86 -0.09
C GLN A 106 -2.84 7.63 -0.95
N VAL A 107 -2.13 6.62 -0.42
CA VAL A 107 -1.91 5.35 -1.14
C VAL A 107 -3.24 4.69 -1.53
N PHE A 108 -4.27 4.80 -0.68
CA PHE A 108 -5.56 4.16 -0.89
C PHE A 108 -6.59 5.05 -1.57
N SER A 109 -6.31 6.35 -1.74
CA SER A 109 -7.15 7.25 -2.52
C SER A 109 -7.06 7.02 -4.03
N PHE A 110 -6.17 6.13 -4.47
CA PHE A 110 -6.07 5.66 -5.85
C PHE A 110 -7.07 4.53 -6.18
N ALA A 111 -7.82 4.03 -5.20
CA ALA A 111 -8.88 3.05 -5.43
C ALA A 111 -10.10 3.69 -6.12
N GLU A 112 -10.84 2.91 -6.91
CA GLU A 112 -12.12 3.38 -7.46
C GLU A 112 -13.22 3.31 -6.38
N PRO A 113 -14.29 4.12 -6.49
CA PRO A 113 -15.40 4.07 -5.56
C PRO A 113 -16.00 2.66 -5.44
N GLY A 114 -16.00 2.11 -4.22
CA GLY A 114 -16.53 0.78 -3.93
C GLY A 114 -15.51 -0.36 -3.95
N ASP A 115 -14.26 -0.10 -4.35
CA ASP A 115 -13.19 -1.09 -4.26
C ASP A 115 -12.87 -1.43 -2.80
N LEU A 116 -12.61 -2.72 -2.55
CA LEU A 116 -11.99 -3.17 -1.31
C LEU A 116 -10.47 -2.88 -1.38
N ARG A 117 -9.97 -2.07 -0.45
CA ARG A 117 -8.56 -1.64 -0.43
C ARG A 117 -7.74 -2.57 0.44
N GLY A 118 -6.55 -2.95 -0.03
CA GLY A 118 -5.64 -3.76 0.78
C GLY A 118 -4.17 -3.38 0.65
N GLU A 119 -3.40 -3.91 1.59
CA GLU A 119 -1.95 -3.92 1.48
C GLU A 119 -1.40 -5.31 1.78
N VAL A 120 -0.38 -5.72 1.03
CA VAL A 120 0.39 -6.94 1.30
C VAL A 120 1.79 -6.52 1.71
N CYS A 121 2.10 -6.63 3.01
CA CYS A 121 3.42 -6.35 3.56
C CYS A 121 3.80 -7.43 4.59
N PRO A 122 4.44 -8.53 4.16
CA PRO A 122 4.83 -9.65 5.02
C PRO A 122 5.76 -9.29 6.18
N SER A 123 6.43 -8.13 6.09
CA SER A 123 7.25 -7.62 7.17
C SER A 123 6.42 -7.18 8.38
N TYR A 124 5.10 -7.00 8.24
CA TYR A 124 4.25 -6.56 9.35
C TYR A 124 3.91 -7.66 10.35
N PHE A 125 4.18 -8.92 10.03
CA PHE A 125 3.94 -10.06 10.92
C PHE A 125 4.55 -9.86 12.32
N GLY A 126 5.71 -9.20 12.40
CA GLY A 126 6.39 -8.88 13.66
C GLY A 126 6.30 -7.41 14.05
N LEU A 127 5.21 -6.71 13.76
CA LEU A 127 5.03 -5.33 14.26
C LEU A 127 4.97 -5.36 15.79
N PRO A 128 5.66 -4.43 16.47
CA PRO A 128 5.52 -4.26 17.91
C PRO A 128 4.15 -3.68 18.26
N ALA A 129 3.72 -3.83 19.52
CA ALA A 129 2.40 -3.40 19.99
C ALA A 129 2.05 -1.94 19.65
N TYR A 130 3.01 -1.02 19.80
CA TYR A 130 2.79 0.40 19.50
C TYR A 130 2.52 0.66 18.01
N ASP A 131 3.08 -0.13 17.08
CA ASP A 131 2.78 0.00 15.65
C ASP A 131 1.43 -0.69 15.31
N ILE A 132 1.04 -1.71 16.06
CA ILE A 132 -0.31 -2.31 15.96
C ILE A 132 -1.37 -1.32 16.44
N GLU A 133 -1.12 -0.58 17.51
CA GLU A 133 -2.02 0.50 17.97
C GLU A 133 -2.20 1.57 16.89
N ARG A 134 -1.14 1.91 16.14
CA ARG A 134 -1.22 2.84 15.00
C ARG A 134 -2.06 2.28 13.85
N VAL A 135 -1.91 0.99 13.53
CA VAL A 135 -2.79 0.31 12.55
C VAL A 135 -4.26 0.43 12.99
N ASN A 136 -4.54 0.14 14.26
CA ASN A 136 -5.90 0.23 14.83
C ASN A 136 -6.44 1.66 14.86
N ALA A 137 -5.59 2.66 15.10
CA ALA A 137 -5.97 4.08 15.05
C ALA A 137 -6.32 4.55 13.63
N ILE A 138 -5.65 4.01 12.60
CA ILE A 138 -5.94 4.34 11.20
C ILE A 138 -7.28 3.74 10.77
N ASN A 139 -7.52 2.47 11.09
CA ASN A 139 -8.78 1.79 10.83
C ASN A 139 -9.00 0.66 11.87
N PRO A 140 -9.92 0.82 12.84
CA PRO A 140 -10.18 -0.21 13.85
C PRO A 140 -10.89 -1.44 13.29
N GLU A 141 -11.52 -1.32 12.11
CA GLU A 141 -12.23 -2.41 11.43
C GLU A 141 -11.34 -3.14 10.40
N VAL A 142 -10.03 -2.85 10.39
CA VAL A 142 -9.10 -3.45 9.42
C VAL A 142 -9.03 -4.97 9.60
N ARG A 143 -9.18 -5.70 8.50
CA ARG A 143 -9.11 -7.16 8.52
C ARG A 143 -7.68 -7.62 8.37
N ILE A 144 -7.22 -8.50 9.25
CA ILE A 144 -5.87 -9.06 9.17
C ILE A 144 -5.92 -10.40 8.43
N VAL A 145 -5.15 -10.49 7.36
CA VAL A 145 -4.92 -11.72 6.60
C VAL A 145 -3.54 -12.26 6.97
N LEU A 146 -3.50 -13.49 7.46
CA LEU A 146 -2.27 -14.18 7.84
C LEU A 146 -2.11 -15.46 7.00
N LEU A 147 -1.05 -15.53 6.20
CA LEU A 147 -0.63 -16.71 5.45
C LEU A 147 0.51 -17.39 6.21
N VAL A 148 0.34 -18.66 6.54
CA VAL A 148 1.40 -19.46 7.20
C VAL A 148 1.76 -20.66 6.33
N ARG A 149 3.01 -21.12 6.42
CA ARG A 149 3.55 -22.28 5.71
C ARG A 149 4.45 -23.09 6.61
#